data_AF-A0A142WU72-F1
#
_entry.id   AF-A0A142WU72-F1
#
_cell.length_a   1.000
_cell.length_b   1.000
_cell.length_c   1.000
_cell.angle_alpha   90.00
_cell.angle_beta   90.00
_cell.angle_gamma   90.00
#
_symmetry.space_group_name_H-M   'P 1'
#
loop_
_entity.id
_entity.type
_entity.pdbx_description
1 polymer ?
#
loop_
_entity_poly.entity_id
_entity_poly.type
_entity_poly.pdbx_seq_one_letter_code
_entity_poly.pdbx_strand_id
1 'polypeptide(L)'
;MSGFLGFDPESLGAPEPWQLERVRKLKSGEAAADIPVLDFDDRPLGRVLTLTATRPDREPLVETFVRWRNQIRTGWLDQRQVTLEGTRQWLEHALGDDRRLNRLVYVGDDRLIGRTGFVDLGRRGNMSDGIVRGERGGGMNFMHFVNFACMAWDFEHLDLSTMYSKVLVTNDLAMESTRTLGYRILGDVPLYRVETASGPVFTEISTSGAVATGEMLRYLGCDRQCFEAARLRAWKSRSFNGL
;
A
#
# COMPACT_ATOMS: atom_id res chain seq x y z
N MET A 1 17.86 13.31 -23.14
CA MET A 1 17.12 13.08 -21.88
C MET A 1 16.70 11.61 -21.88
N SER A 2 17.29 10.76 -21.05
CA SER A 2 16.80 9.39 -20.86
C SER A 2 15.44 9.49 -20.17
N GLY A 3 14.35 9.18 -20.88
CA GLY A 3 13.02 9.15 -20.28
C GLY A 3 12.99 8.11 -19.16
N PHE A 4 12.37 8.46 -18.03
CA PHE A 4 12.07 7.49 -16.98
C PHE A 4 11.08 6.46 -17.55
N LEU A 5 11.49 5.19 -17.62
CA LEU A 5 10.72 4.11 -18.27
C LEU A 5 9.79 3.36 -17.30
N GLY A 6 9.57 3.89 -16.09
CA GLY A 6 8.81 3.23 -15.04
C GLY A 6 9.69 2.53 -14.00
N PHE A 7 9.05 1.96 -12.99
CA PHE A 7 9.71 1.14 -11.96
C PHE A 7 9.87 -0.29 -12.44
N ASP A 8 11.09 -0.81 -12.37
CA ASP A 8 11.40 -2.20 -12.64
C ASP A 8 11.49 -2.98 -11.30
N PRO A 9 10.56 -3.91 -11.00
CA PRO A 9 10.64 -4.74 -9.79
C PRO A 9 11.93 -5.56 -9.68
N GLU A 10 12.60 -5.89 -10.79
CA GLU A 10 13.87 -6.61 -10.78
C GLU A 10 15.00 -5.74 -10.20
N SER A 11 14.89 -4.41 -10.31
CA SER A 11 15.84 -3.46 -9.72
C SER A 11 15.92 -3.53 -8.19
N LEU A 12 14.91 -4.12 -7.53
CA LEU A 12 14.93 -4.35 -6.08
C LEU A 12 15.85 -5.50 -5.65
N GLY A 13 16.30 -6.32 -6.61
CA GLY A 13 17.04 -7.55 -6.37
C GLY A 13 16.17 -8.65 -5.74
N ALA A 14 16.62 -9.90 -5.88
CA ALA A 14 15.94 -11.03 -5.25
C ALA A 14 15.97 -10.92 -3.71
N PRO A 15 14.81 -11.11 -3.03
CA PRO A 15 14.73 -11.16 -1.57
C PRO A 15 15.74 -12.13 -0.96
N GLU A 16 16.16 -11.82 0.26
CA GLU A 16 16.87 -12.79 1.07
C GLU A 16 15.90 -13.93 1.48
N PRO A 17 16.37 -15.19 1.55
CA PRO A 17 15.52 -16.31 1.95
C PRO A 17 14.81 -16.10 3.29
N TRP A 18 15.46 -15.41 4.24
CA TRP A 18 14.87 -15.12 5.55
C TRP A 18 13.72 -14.11 5.49
N GLN A 19 13.75 -13.16 4.54
CA GLN A 19 12.65 -12.19 4.36
C GLN A 19 11.38 -12.92 3.89
N LEU A 20 11.53 -13.83 2.92
CA LEU A 20 10.43 -14.66 2.43
C LEU A 20 9.88 -15.56 3.54
N GLU A 21 10.78 -16.21 4.29
CA GLU A 21 10.39 -17.05 5.42
C GLU A 21 9.65 -16.27 6.52
N ARG A 22 10.09 -15.04 6.81
CA ARG A 22 9.40 -14.15 7.74
C ARG A 22 7.98 -13.86 7.26
N VAL A 23 7.79 -13.53 5.98
CA VAL A 23 6.46 -13.28 5.39
C VAL A 23 5.57 -14.51 5.46
N ARG A 24 6.10 -15.70 5.15
CA ARG A 24 5.37 -16.98 5.27
C ARG A 24 4.85 -17.20 6.67
N LYS A 25 5.70 -17.07 7.69
CA LYS A 25 5.31 -17.24 9.10
C LYS A 25 4.24 -16.26 9.54
N LEU A 26 4.32 -15.02 9.08
CA LEU A 26 3.29 -14.00 9.36
C LEU A 26 1.94 -14.38 8.73
N LYS A 27 1.96 -14.92 7.50
CA LYS A 27 0.73 -15.33 6.81
C LYS A 27 0.15 -16.64 7.33
N SER A 28 0.96 -17.60 7.74
CA SER A 28 0.48 -18.84 8.34
C SER A 28 -0.07 -18.63 9.75
N GLY A 29 0.36 -17.54 10.42
CA GLY A 29 0.03 -17.24 11.81
C GLY A 29 1.01 -17.85 12.81
N GLU A 30 2.10 -18.46 12.34
CA GLU A 30 3.23 -18.91 13.19
C GLU A 30 3.99 -17.74 13.82
N ALA A 31 3.90 -16.56 13.19
CA ALA A 31 4.35 -15.30 13.75
C ALA A 31 3.21 -14.28 13.70
N ALA A 32 3.19 -13.36 14.67
CA ALA A 32 2.30 -12.22 14.67
C ALA A 32 3.09 -10.95 14.35
N ALA A 33 2.50 -10.09 13.53
CA ALA A 33 2.84 -8.68 13.49
C ALA A 33 1.60 -7.91 13.92
N ASP A 34 1.55 -7.59 15.22
CA ASP A 34 0.62 -6.64 15.82
C ASP A 34 1.37 -5.32 15.96
N ILE A 35 1.13 -4.41 15.01
CA ILE A 35 1.83 -3.14 14.92
C ILE A 35 0.95 -2.08 15.60
N PRO A 36 1.34 -1.55 16.77
CA PRO A 36 0.57 -0.50 17.42
C PRO A 36 0.61 0.78 16.57
N VAL A 37 -0.54 1.45 16.48
CA VAL A 37 -0.65 2.77 15.86
C VAL A 37 -0.73 3.80 16.98
N LEU A 38 0.31 4.60 17.11
CA LEU A 38 0.44 5.60 18.16
C LEU A 38 0.31 7.02 17.60
N ASP A 39 -0.22 7.94 18.39
CA ASP A 39 -0.23 9.37 18.07
C ASP A 39 1.12 10.06 18.40
N PHE A 40 1.15 11.39 18.31
CA PHE A 40 2.35 12.17 18.62
C PHE A 40 2.77 12.15 20.10
N ASP A 41 1.86 11.78 21.00
CA ASP A 41 2.10 11.65 22.45
C ASP A 41 2.27 10.17 22.86
N ASP A 42 2.57 9.29 21.89
CA ASP A 42 2.68 7.84 22.06
C ASP A 42 1.40 7.17 22.61
N ARG A 43 0.23 7.80 22.44
CA ARG A 43 -1.05 7.23 22.87
C ARG A 43 -1.57 6.26 21.81
N PRO A 44 -2.14 5.11 22.22
CA PRO A 44 -2.67 4.14 21.28
C PRO A 44 -3.93 4.69 20.59
N LEU A 45 -3.91 4.70 19.26
CA LEU A 45 -5.07 5.02 18.41
C LEU A 45 -5.73 3.76 17.84
N GLY A 46 -4.94 2.69 17.65
CA GLY A 46 -5.38 1.46 17.02
C GLY A 46 -4.21 0.52 16.76
N ARG A 47 -4.40 -0.41 15.85
CA ARG A 47 -3.39 -1.41 15.50
C ARG A 47 -3.50 -1.89 14.06
N VAL A 48 -2.42 -2.45 13.56
CA VAL A 48 -2.35 -3.08 12.25
C VAL A 48 -1.96 -4.54 12.42
N LEU A 49 -2.80 -5.44 11.91
CA LEU A 49 -2.58 -6.88 11.98
C LEU A 49 -2.27 -7.46 10.61
N THR A 50 -1.41 -8.46 10.54
CA THR A 50 -1.24 -9.23 9.31
C THR A 50 -2.51 -10.01 8.97
N LEU A 51 -2.90 -10.00 7.70
CA LEU A 51 -3.93 -10.88 7.18
C LEU A 51 -3.38 -12.30 7.05
N THR A 52 -3.88 -13.21 7.89
CA THR A 52 -3.44 -14.61 7.92
C THR A 52 -4.35 -15.52 7.11
N ALA A 53 -3.80 -16.68 6.71
CA ALA A 53 -4.55 -17.73 6.05
C ALA A 53 -5.56 -18.41 7.00
N THR A 54 -5.29 -18.45 8.29
CA THR A 54 -6.11 -19.16 9.28
C THR A 54 -7.29 -18.36 9.82
N ARG A 55 -7.53 -17.14 9.29
CA ARG A 55 -8.59 -16.26 9.76
C ARG A 55 -10.00 -16.88 9.55
N PRO A 56 -10.87 -16.93 10.57
CA PRO A 56 -12.17 -17.59 10.48
C PRO A 56 -13.25 -16.81 9.70
N ASP A 57 -13.15 -15.48 9.61
CA ASP A 57 -14.12 -14.57 8.99
C ASP A 57 -13.71 -14.11 7.57
N ARG A 58 -13.15 -15.02 6.77
CA ARG A 58 -12.70 -14.69 5.41
C ARG A 58 -13.83 -14.17 4.51
N GLU A 59 -15.01 -14.76 4.58
CA GLU A 59 -16.10 -14.40 3.66
C GLU A 59 -16.66 -12.99 3.93
N PRO A 60 -16.99 -12.59 5.18
CA PRO A 60 -17.33 -11.19 5.49
C PRO A 60 -16.23 -10.19 5.12
N LEU A 61 -14.95 -10.61 5.22
CA LEU A 61 -13.82 -9.77 4.82
C LEU A 61 -13.77 -9.55 3.30
N VAL A 62 -14.06 -10.57 2.50
CA VAL A 62 -14.15 -10.48 1.04
C VAL A 62 -15.25 -9.49 0.64
N GLU A 63 -16.44 -9.59 1.22
CA GLU A 63 -17.53 -8.64 0.99
C GLU A 63 -17.12 -7.20 1.34
N THR A 64 -16.44 -7.04 2.48
CA THR A 64 -15.91 -5.76 2.94
C THR A 64 -14.91 -5.17 1.93
N PHE A 65 -13.99 -5.99 1.42
CA PHE A 65 -13.01 -5.55 0.41
C PHE A 65 -13.65 -5.19 -0.93
N VAL A 66 -14.67 -5.94 -1.37
CA VAL A 66 -15.45 -5.58 -2.57
C VAL A 66 -16.08 -4.21 -2.40
N ARG A 67 -16.76 -3.98 -1.27
CA ARG A 67 -17.39 -2.69 -0.97
C ARG A 67 -16.39 -1.55 -1.01
N TRP A 68 -15.30 -1.67 -0.24
CA TRP A 68 -14.31 -0.60 -0.14
C TRP A 68 -13.63 -0.32 -1.47
N ARG A 69 -13.20 -1.34 -2.22
CA ARG A 69 -12.51 -1.13 -3.51
C ARG A 69 -13.42 -0.46 -4.54
N ASN A 70 -14.71 -0.80 -4.57
CA ASN A 70 -15.66 -0.14 -5.46
C ASN A 70 -15.97 1.31 -5.03
N GLN A 71 -15.94 1.63 -3.73
CA GLN A 71 -16.15 3.00 -3.23
C GLN A 71 -15.06 3.98 -3.69
N ILE A 72 -13.81 3.54 -3.72
CA ILE A 72 -12.66 4.36 -4.12
C ILE A 72 -12.12 4.00 -5.51
N ARG A 73 -13.00 3.51 -6.41
CA ARG A 73 -12.59 2.91 -7.68
C ARG A 73 -11.75 3.86 -8.56
N THR A 74 -12.05 5.15 -8.52
CA THR A 74 -11.35 6.20 -9.28
C THR A 74 -9.87 6.35 -8.90
N GLY A 75 -9.45 5.82 -7.75
CA GLY A 75 -8.06 5.84 -7.31
C GLY A 75 -7.19 4.69 -7.83
N TRP A 76 -7.74 3.73 -8.59
CA TRP A 76 -7.01 2.56 -9.08
C TRP A 76 -6.67 2.64 -10.57
N LEU A 77 -5.75 1.81 -11.05
CA LEU A 77 -5.53 1.62 -12.48
C LEU A 77 -6.61 0.75 -13.13
N ASP A 78 -7.11 -0.22 -12.38
CA ASP A 78 -8.20 -1.09 -12.83
C ASP A 78 -9.55 -0.44 -12.50
N GLN A 79 -10.25 0.03 -13.53
CA GLN A 79 -11.55 0.70 -13.41
C GLN A 79 -12.73 -0.26 -13.56
N ARG A 80 -12.48 -1.57 -13.67
CA ARG A 80 -13.53 -2.59 -13.72
C ARG A 80 -14.26 -2.68 -12.39
N GLN A 81 -15.51 -3.15 -12.43
CA GLN A 81 -16.25 -3.42 -11.19
C GLN A 81 -15.59 -4.58 -10.44
N VAL A 82 -15.28 -4.37 -9.16
CA VAL A 82 -14.71 -5.42 -8.31
C VAL A 82 -15.83 -6.37 -7.91
N THR A 83 -15.62 -7.67 -8.11
CA THR A 83 -16.58 -8.74 -7.80
C THR A 83 -16.12 -9.55 -6.58
N LEU A 84 -17.05 -10.27 -5.95
CA LEU A 84 -16.74 -11.22 -4.87
C LEU A 84 -15.76 -12.27 -5.36
N GLU A 85 -16.06 -12.91 -6.50
CA GLU A 85 -15.23 -13.97 -7.05
C GLU A 85 -13.81 -13.50 -7.37
N GLY A 86 -13.66 -12.36 -8.04
CA GLY A 86 -12.34 -11.79 -8.31
C GLY A 86 -11.59 -11.40 -7.02
N THR A 87 -12.30 -11.01 -5.97
CA THR A 87 -11.69 -10.69 -4.67
C THR A 87 -11.27 -11.94 -3.91
N ARG A 88 -12.02 -13.06 -3.99
CA ARG A 88 -11.58 -14.35 -3.44
C ARG A 88 -10.30 -14.83 -4.10
N GLN A 89 -10.28 -14.86 -5.43
CA GLN A 89 -9.10 -15.26 -6.21
C GLN A 89 -7.90 -14.36 -5.91
N TRP A 90 -8.12 -13.03 -5.86
CA TRP A 90 -7.07 -12.09 -5.47
C TRP A 90 -6.55 -12.37 -4.06
N LEU A 91 -7.42 -12.65 -3.10
CA LEU A 91 -7.02 -12.91 -1.72
C LEU A 91 -6.23 -14.22 -1.60
N GLU A 92 -6.65 -15.28 -2.30
CA GLU A 92 -5.92 -16.55 -2.35
C GLU A 92 -4.53 -16.38 -2.94
N HIS A 93 -4.43 -15.72 -4.10
CA HIS A 93 -3.15 -15.39 -4.71
C HIS A 93 -2.28 -14.55 -3.77
N ALA A 94 -2.88 -13.54 -3.14
CA ALA A 94 -2.17 -12.64 -2.24
C ALA A 94 -1.65 -13.33 -0.97
N LEU A 95 -2.34 -14.36 -0.49
CA LEU A 95 -1.87 -15.19 0.63
C LEU A 95 -0.79 -16.17 0.18
N GLY A 96 -0.83 -16.65 -1.07
CA GLY A 96 0.21 -17.55 -1.62
C GLY A 96 1.51 -16.86 -2.06
N ASP A 97 1.49 -15.56 -2.34
CA ASP A 97 2.66 -14.83 -2.84
C ASP A 97 3.53 -14.25 -1.71
N ASP A 98 4.66 -14.89 -1.40
CA ASP A 98 5.59 -14.47 -0.34
C ASP A 98 6.27 -13.10 -0.57
N ARG A 99 6.14 -12.52 -1.77
CA ARG A 99 6.61 -11.16 -2.06
C ARG A 99 5.56 -10.09 -1.76
N ARG A 100 4.38 -10.49 -1.32
CA ARG A 100 3.26 -9.63 -0.94
C ARG A 100 2.89 -9.85 0.51
N LEU A 101 2.56 -8.79 1.23
CA LEU A 101 1.98 -8.88 2.58
C LEU A 101 0.80 -7.93 2.69
N ASN A 102 -0.35 -8.46 3.11
CA ASN A 102 -1.55 -7.66 3.37
C ASN A 102 -1.77 -7.52 4.86
N ARG A 103 -2.22 -6.35 5.26
CA ARG A 103 -2.46 -5.98 6.64
C ARG A 103 -3.83 -5.34 6.78
N LEU A 104 -4.47 -5.62 7.90
CA LEU A 104 -5.78 -5.11 8.30
C LEU A 104 -5.58 -4.00 9.32
N VAL A 105 -6.35 -2.92 9.17
CA VAL A 105 -6.21 -1.71 9.98
C VAL A 105 -7.40 -1.59 10.92
N TYR A 106 -7.12 -1.59 12.22
CA TYR A 106 -8.12 -1.56 13.29
C TYR A 106 -8.01 -0.29 14.13
N VAL A 107 -9.15 0.19 14.62
CA VAL A 107 -9.23 1.35 15.53
C VAL A 107 -10.07 1.00 16.76
N GLY A 108 -9.68 1.52 17.93
CA GLY A 108 -10.41 1.32 19.19
C GLY A 108 -10.60 -0.16 19.53
N ASP A 109 -11.83 -0.53 19.90
CA ASP A 109 -12.26 -1.90 20.24
C ASP A 109 -12.33 -2.83 19.01
N ASP A 110 -11.22 -2.95 18.27
CA ASP A 110 -11.07 -3.86 17.13
C ASP A 110 -12.06 -3.65 15.96
N ARG A 111 -12.45 -2.39 15.75
CA ARG A 111 -13.21 -2.05 14.54
C ARG A 111 -12.27 -2.00 13.34
N LEU A 112 -12.46 -2.92 12.39
CA LEU A 112 -11.77 -2.95 11.10
C LEU A 112 -12.21 -1.76 10.23
N ILE A 113 -11.27 -0.91 9.81
CA ILE A 113 -11.58 0.29 9.00
C ILE A 113 -10.80 0.41 7.70
N GLY A 114 -9.80 -0.45 7.48
CA GLY A 114 -8.98 -0.36 6.29
C GLY A 114 -8.05 -1.55 6.08
N ARG A 115 -7.26 -1.45 5.02
CA ARG A 115 -6.14 -2.34 4.72
C ARG A 115 -4.96 -1.55 4.20
N THR A 116 -3.79 -2.14 4.34
CA THR A 116 -2.53 -1.65 3.77
C THR A 116 -1.64 -2.86 3.50
N GLY A 117 -0.48 -2.66 2.89
CA GLY A 117 0.43 -3.74 2.59
C GLY A 117 1.52 -3.33 1.63
N PHE A 118 2.24 -4.34 1.16
CA PHE A 118 3.20 -4.18 0.08
C PHE A 118 3.13 -5.34 -0.89
N VAL A 119 3.72 -5.11 -2.06
CA VAL A 119 4.02 -6.07 -3.12
C VAL A 119 5.48 -5.97 -3.50
N ASP A 120 5.91 -6.88 -4.37
CA ASP A 120 7.23 -6.85 -4.98
C ASP A 120 8.35 -6.73 -3.95
N LEU A 121 8.26 -7.46 -2.83
CA LEU A 121 9.38 -7.56 -1.90
C LEU A 121 10.63 -7.98 -2.66
N GLY A 122 11.68 -7.19 -2.54
CA GLY A 122 13.03 -7.46 -3.00
C GLY A 122 14.02 -7.37 -1.83
N ARG A 123 15.31 -7.52 -2.13
CA ARG A 123 16.37 -7.52 -1.09
C ARG A 123 16.35 -6.25 -0.26
N ARG A 124 16.22 -5.11 -0.92
CA ARG A 124 16.45 -3.79 -0.34
C ARG A 124 15.23 -2.88 -0.31
N GLY A 125 14.11 -3.35 -0.84
CA GLY A 125 12.88 -2.57 -0.86
C GLY A 125 11.66 -3.36 -1.27
N ASN A 126 10.53 -2.69 -1.24
CA ASN A 126 9.22 -3.19 -1.64
C ASN A 126 8.41 -2.06 -2.29
N MET A 127 7.24 -2.37 -2.84
CA MET A 127 6.28 -1.37 -3.29
C MET A 127 5.07 -1.37 -2.37
N SER A 128 4.79 -0.25 -1.71
CA SER A 128 3.57 -0.04 -0.93
C SER A 128 2.36 -0.18 -1.85
N ASP A 129 1.39 -1.00 -1.43
CA ASP A 129 0.20 -1.33 -2.20
C ASP A 129 -1.05 -1.37 -1.32
N GLY A 130 -2.20 -1.13 -1.94
CA GLY A 130 -3.47 -1.47 -1.34
C GLY A 130 -3.85 -0.68 -0.10
N ILE A 131 -3.36 0.55 0.05
CA ILE A 131 -3.76 1.45 1.12
C ILE A 131 -5.22 1.86 0.88
N VAL A 132 -6.12 1.36 1.73
CA VAL A 132 -7.55 1.62 1.65
C VAL A 132 -8.06 1.99 3.04
N ARG A 133 -8.70 3.16 3.14
CA ARG A 133 -9.55 3.50 4.27
C ARG A 133 -11.00 3.32 3.84
N GLY A 134 -11.60 2.21 4.26
CA GLY A 134 -12.95 1.84 3.85
C GLY A 134 -14.05 2.28 4.80
N GLU A 135 -13.72 2.52 6.07
CA GLU A 135 -14.66 3.01 7.08
C GLU A 135 -14.14 4.28 7.77
N ARG A 136 -15.08 5.06 8.32
CA ARG A 136 -14.74 6.22 9.16
C ARG A 136 -14.28 5.76 10.54
N GLY A 137 -13.25 6.40 11.08
CA GLY A 137 -12.72 6.10 12.43
C GLY A 137 -11.28 6.58 12.63
N GLY A 138 -10.85 6.78 13.87
CA GLY A 138 -9.46 7.09 14.24
C GLY A 138 -9.04 8.56 14.09
N GLY A 139 -9.95 9.43 13.63
CA GLY A 139 -9.65 10.84 13.36
C GLY A 139 -9.07 11.11 11.97
N MET A 140 -8.83 12.38 11.65
CA MET A 140 -8.40 12.82 10.32
C MET A 140 -7.03 12.22 9.94
N ASN A 141 -6.13 12.13 10.90
CA ASN A 141 -4.73 11.78 10.67
C ASN A 141 -4.40 10.29 10.87
N PHE A 142 -5.39 9.46 11.20
CA PHE A 142 -5.16 8.06 11.56
C PHE A 142 -4.36 7.28 10.52
N MET A 143 -4.71 7.44 9.23
CA MET A 143 -4.03 6.71 8.17
C MET A 143 -2.57 7.17 7.97
N HIS A 144 -2.22 8.40 8.33
CA HIS A 144 -0.81 8.81 8.34
C HIS A 144 -0.03 8.06 9.43
N PHE A 145 -0.58 7.98 10.64
CA PHE A 145 0.04 7.18 11.72
C PHE A 145 0.15 5.70 11.36
N VAL A 146 -0.88 5.11 10.72
CA VAL A 146 -0.86 3.73 10.20
C VAL A 146 0.31 3.54 9.23
N ASN A 147 0.46 4.44 8.26
CA ASN A 147 1.54 4.34 7.28
C ASN A 147 2.92 4.52 7.93
N PHE A 148 3.09 5.48 8.84
CA PHE A 148 4.34 5.62 9.59
C PHE A 148 4.70 4.34 10.35
N ALA A 149 3.73 3.74 11.05
CA ALA A 149 3.94 2.52 11.82
C ALA A 149 4.29 1.33 10.91
N CYS A 150 3.60 1.17 9.78
CA CYS A 150 3.89 0.11 8.82
C CYS A 150 5.27 0.27 8.15
N MET A 151 5.61 1.48 7.73
CA MET A 151 6.91 1.76 7.10
C MET A 151 8.06 1.53 8.10
N ALA A 152 7.92 2.01 9.35
CA ALA A 152 8.90 1.75 10.40
C ALA A 152 9.10 0.24 10.61
N TRP A 153 7.99 -0.51 10.72
CA TRP A 153 8.04 -1.96 10.87
C TRP A 153 8.73 -2.62 9.67
N ASP A 154 8.41 -2.22 8.44
CA ASP A 154 9.00 -2.77 7.21
C ASP A 154 10.51 -2.50 7.15
N PHE A 155 10.95 -1.28 7.46
CA PHE A 155 12.38 -0.97 7.53
C PHE A 155 13.11 -1.79 8.59
N GLU A 156 12.53 -1.98 9.77
CA GLU A 156 13.16 -2.66 10.89
C GLU A 156 13.14 -4.20 10.74
N HIS A 157 12.00 -4.76 10.40
CA HIS A 157 11.76 -6.20 10.49
C HIS A 157 12.01 -6.95 9.19
N LEU A 158 12.07 -6.24 8.06
CA LEU A 158 12.45 -6.79 6.76
C LEU A 158 13.79 -6.23 6.27
N ASP A 159 14.49 -5.44 7.08
CA ASP A 159 15.76 -4.79 6.75
C ASP A 159 15.76 -4.08 5.39
N LEU A 160 14.66 -3.38 5.10
CA LEU A 160 14.55 -2.62 3.86
C LEU A 160 15.36 -1.33 3.99
N SER A 161 15.83 -0.84 2.84
CA SER A 161 16.51 0.46 2.74
C SER A 161 15.64 1.52 2.07
N THR A 162 14.73 1.09 1.19
CA THR A 162 13.85 1.97 0.40
C THR A 162 12.48 1.34 0.25
N MET A 163 11.43 2.16 0.34
CA MET A 163 10.07 1.78 -0.03
C MET A 163 9.63 2.57 -1.25
N TYR A 164 8.93 1.92 -2.17
CA TYR A 164 8.43 2.52 -3.40
C TYR A 164 6.91 2.62 -3.36
N SER A 165 6.34 3.50 -4.17
CA SER A 165 4.90 3.56 -4.40
C SER A 165 4.62 4.12 -5.78
N LYS A 166 3.40 3.90 -6.25
CA LYS A 166 2.88 4.50 -7.48
C LYS A 166 1.48 5.04 -7.24
N VAL A 167 1.25 6.28 -7.67
CA VAL A 167 0.01 7.03 -7.38
C VAL A 167 -0.42 7.76 -8.64
N LEU A 168 -1.71 7.72 -8.96
CA LEU A 168 -2.29 8.58 -10.00
C LEU A 168 -2.07 10.05 -9.63
N VAL A 169 -1.55 10.86 -10.55
CA VAL A 169 -1.28 12.28 -10.28
C VAL A 169 -2.55 13.04 -9.87
N THR A 170 -3.72 12.59 -10.32
CA THR A 170 -5.04 13.14 -9.96
C THR A 170 -5.59 12.64 -8.62
N ASN A 171 -4.88 11.77 -7.90
CA ASN A 171 -5.26 11.31 -6.56
C ASN A 171 -4.59 12.18 -5.48
N ASP A 172 -5.12 13.41 -5.31
CA ASP A 172 -4.57 14.43 -4.40
C ASP A 172 -4.33 13.92 -2.97
N LEU A 173 -5.25 13.10 -2.45
CA LEU A 173 -5.15 12.55 -1.10
C LEU A 173 -3.98 11.58 -0.95
N ALA A 174 -3.76 10.70 -1.93
CA ALA A 174 -2.63 9.78 -1.93
C ALA A 174 -1.31 10.52 -2.19
N MET A 175 -1.32 11.52 -3.07
CA MET A 175 -0.18 12.40 -3.31
C MET A 175 0.26 13.16 -2.05
N GLU A 176 -0.69 13.73 -1.31
CA GLU A 176 -0.40 14.44 -0.07
C GLU A 176 0.09 13.50 1.03
N SER A 177 -0.54 12.33 1.16
CA SER A 177 -0.13 11.30 2.13
C SER A 177 1.30 10.83 1.88
N THR A 178 1.65 10.50 0.64
CA THR A 178 3.01 10.03 0.30
C THR A 178 4.06 11.12 0.52
N ARG A 179 3.76 12.37 0.15
CA ARG A 179 4.61 13.52 0.44
C ARG A 179 4.86 13.70 1.94
N THR A 180 3.80 13.59 2.75
CA THR A 180 3.86 13.64 4.22
C THR A 180 4.75 12.53 4.80
N LEU A 181 4.76 11.35 4.18
CA LEU A 181 5.58 10.19 4.59
C LEU A 181 7.04 10.30 4.15
N GLY A 182 7.43 11.37 3.47
CA GLY A 182 8.80 11.62 3.02
C GLY A 182 9.14 11.01 1.66
N TYR A 183 8.15 10.51 0.91
CA TYR A 183 8.40 10.05 -0.45
C TYR A 183 8.85 11.20 -1.35
N ARG A 184 9.78 10.89 -2.25
CA ARG A 184 10.27 11.76 -3.31
C ARG A 184 9.78 11.27 -4.67
N ILE A 185 9.56 12.20 -5.58
CA ILE A 185 9.18 11.90 -6.97
C ILE A 185 10.39 11.31 -7.70
N LEU A 186 10.20 10.14 -8.29
CA LEU A 186 11.19 9.46 -9.13
C LEU A 186 10.96 9.73 -10.61
N GLY A 187 9.69 9.85 -11.01
CA GLY A 187 9.29 10.15 -12.37
C GLY A 187 7.80 9.92 -12.59
N ASP A 188 7.31 10.37 -13.74
CA ASP A 188 5.93 10.20 -14.17
C ASP A 188 5.90 9.38 -15.47
N VAL A 189 4.93 8.48 -15.57
CA VAL A 189 4.70 7.64 -16.76
C VAL A 189 3.29 7.92 -17.28
N PRO A 190 3.11 8.18 -18.60
CA PRO A 190 1.79 8.37 -19.17
C PRO A 190 0.97 7.09 -19.10
N LEU A 191 -0.33 7.23 -18.85
CA LEU A 191 -1.25 6.10 -18.87
C LEU A 191 -2.01 6.01 -20.19
N TYR A 192 -2.30 4.77 -20.57
CA TYR A 192 -3.13 4.42 -21.69
C TYR A 192 -4.35 3.63 -21.21
N ARG A 193 -5.51 3.92 -21.78
CA ARG A 193 -6.75 3.23 -21.53
C ARG A 193 -6.92 2.11 -22.53
N VAL A 194 -7.11 0.90 -22.01
CA VAL A 194 -7.48 -0.28 -22.78
C VAL A 194 -8.89 -0.66 -22.41
N GLU A 195 -9.77 -0.74 -23.40
CA GLU A 195 -11.11 -1.28 -23.21
C GLU A 195 -11.05 -2.80 -23.10
N THR A 196 -11.70 -3.36 -22.09
CA THR A 196 -11.88 -4.81 -21.93
C THR A 196 -13.38 -5.14 -21.90
N ALA A 197 -13.73 -6.41 -22.08
CA ALA A 197 -15.13 -6.86 -22.00
C ALA A 197 -15.82 -6.51 -20.66
N SER A 198 -15.05 -6.33 -19.58
CA SER A 198 -15.55 -6.04 -18.23
C SER A 198 -15.30 -4.60 -17.77
N GLY A 199 -14.83 -3.73 -18.67
CA GLY A 199 -14.59 -2.30 -18.42
C GLY A 199 -13.15 -1.86 -18.68
N PRO A 200 -12.86 -0.56 -18.50
CA PRO A 200 -11.56 0.00 -18.84
C PRO A 200 -10.48 -0.37 -17.82
N VAL A 201 -9.25 -0.48 -18.30
CA VAL A 201 -8.03 -0.64 -17.49
C VAL A 201 -6.99 0.36 -17.96
N PHE A 202 -6.31 1.01 -17.02
CA PHE A 202 -5.17 1.88 -17.30
C PHE A 202 -3.86 1.11 -17.22
N THR A 203 -3.01 1.28 -18.24
CA THR A 203 -1.72 0.60 -18.40
C THR A 203 -0.61 1.62 -18.67
N GLU A 204 0.59 1.29 -18.21
CA GLU A 204 1.83 2.07 -18.40
C GLU A 204 2.40 1.89 -19.83
N ILE A 205 1.98 0.81 -20.52
CA ILE A 205 2.48 0.45 -21.86
C ILE A 205 1.38 0.67 -22.89
N SER A 206 1.72 1.40 -23.96
CA SER A 206 0.87 1.54 -25.15
C SER A 206 0.81 0.22 -25.91
N THR A 207 -0.35 -0.42 -25.92
CA THR A 207 -0.63 -1.61 -26.74
C THR A 207 -1.53 -1.26 -27.93
N SER A 208 -1.67 -2.18 -28.89
CA SER A 208 -2.60 -1.98 -30.02
C SER A 208 -4.03 -1.78 -29.50
N GLY A 209 -4.66 -0.68 -29.91
CA GLY A 209 -6.00 -0.29 -29.45
C GLY A 209 -6.03 0.50 -28.14
N ALA A 210 -4.88 0.75 -27.50
CA ALA A 210 -4.82 1.60 -26.31
C ALA A 210 -4.94 3.09 -26.69
N VAL A 211 -5.70 3.86 -25.91
CA VAL A 211 -5.92 5.30 -26.11
C VAL A 211 -5.22 6.09 -25.00
N ALA A 212 -4.42 7.09 -25.34
CA ALA A 212 -3.81 7.97 -24.35
C ALA A 212 -4.88 8.66 -23.49
N THR A 213 -4.74 8.63 -22.17
CA THR A 213 -5.73 9.21 -21.25
C THR A 213 -5.48 10.69 -20.94
N GLY A 214 -4.23 11.14 -21.10
CA GLY A 214 -3.75 12.40 -20.52
C GLY A 214 -3.46 12.32 -19.02
N GLU A 215 -3.76 11.19 -18.38
CA GLU A 215 -3.42 10.91 -16.98
C GLU A 215 -1.97 10.44 -16.88
N MET A 216 -1.37 10.72 -15.72
CA MET A 216 -0.01 10.32 -15.40
C MET A 216 0.00 9.47 -14.13
N LEU A 217 0.82 8.43 -14.14
CA LEU A 217 1.16 7.64 -12.96
C LEU A 217 2.51 8.10 -12.43
N ARG A 218 2.53 8.55 -11.18
CA ARG A 218 3.73 9.05 -10.52
C ARG A 218 4.39 7.97 -9.68
N TYR A 219 5.68 7.77 -9.89
CA TYR A 219 6.50 6.88 -9.09
C TYR A 219 7.21 7.64 -7.99
N LEU A 220 7.23 7.02 -6.83
CA LEU A 220 7.65 7.61 -5.59
C LEU A 220 8.63 6.66 -4.88
N GLY A 221 9.65 7.22 -4.25
CA GLY A 221 10.60 6.46 -3.43
C GLY A 221 10.85 7.15 -2.09
N CYS A 222 10.91 6.38 -1.01
CA CYS A 222 11.24 6.85 0.32
C CYS A 222 12.33 5.95 0.90
N ASP A 223 13.56 6.46 1.00
CA ASP A 223 14.62 5.77 1.73
C ASP A 223 14.45 5.95 3.25
N ARG A 224 15.14 5.13 4.04
CA ARG A 224 15.07 5.17 5.51
C ARG A 224 15.39 6.57 6.07
N GLN A 225 16.32 7.31 5.47
CA GLN A 225 16.69 8.65 5.94
C GLN A 225 15.56 9.67 5.68
N CYS A 226 14.93 9.60 4.50
CA CYS A 226 13.77 10.41 4.15
C CYS A 226 12.62 10.19 5.10
N PHE A 227 12.33 8.91 5.38
CA PHE A 227 11.31 8.49 6.31
C PHE A 227 11.55 9.04 7.71
N GLU A 228 12.75 8.85 8.27
CA GLU A 228 13.08 9.33 9.61
C GLU A 228 13.03 10.86 9.69
N ALA A 229 13.50 11.56 8.65
CA ALA A 229 13.42 13.01 8.59
C ALA A 229 11.95 13.49 8.55
N ALA A 230 11.09 12.82 7.78
CA ALA A 230 9.66 13.13 7.71
C ALA A 230 8.95 12.86 9.05
N ARG A 231 9.23 11.70 9.66
CA ARG A 231 8.72 11.32 10.98
C ARG A 231 9.11 12.36 12.04
N LEU A 232 10.39 12.72 12.10
CA LEU A 232 10.89 13.71 13.04
C LEU A 232 10.24 15.09 12.84
N ARG A 233 10.04 15.53 11.59
CA ARG A 233 9.34 16.78 11.29
C ARG A 233 7.90 16.74 11.78
N ALA A 234 7.16 15.68 11.47
CA ALA A 234 5.77 15.52 11.89
C ALA A 234 5.61 15.50 13.41
N TRP A 235 6.51 14.81 14.14
CA TRP A 235 6.48 14.78 15.61
C TRP A 235 6.85 16.13 16.23
N LYS A 236 7.85 16.83 15.68
CA LYS A 236 8.24 18.17 16.16
C LYS A 236 7.14 19.21 15.94
N SER A 237 6.47 19.19 14.80
CA SER A 237 5.39 20.12 14.47
C SER A 237 4.04 19.71 15.09
N ARG A 238 3.94 18.49 15.61
CA ARG A 238 2.68 17.85 16.04
C ARG A 238 1.59 17.94 14.95
N SER A 239 2.01 17.88 13.69
CA SER A 239 1.14 18.14 12.55
C SER A 239 1.66 17.47 11.29
N PHE A 240 0.73 17.00 10.47
CA PHE A 240 1.02 16.56 9.11
C PHE A 240 0.87 17.72 8.09
N ASN A 241 0.22 18.83 8.47
CA ASN A 241 -0.15 19.94 7.58
C ASN A 241 0.95 21.00 7.38
N GLY A 242 2.23 20.61 7.46
CA GLY A 242 3.35 21.56 7.38
C GLY A 242 4.60 21.00 6.70
N LEU A 243 4.43 19.88 5.99
CA LEU A 243 5.46 19.28 5.16
C LEU A 243 5.40 19.88 3.77
#